data_AF-V9GGI7-F1
#
_entry.id   AF-V9GGI7-F1
#
_cell.length_a   1.000
_cell.length_b   1.000
_cell.length_c   1.000
_cell.angle_alpha   90.00
_cell.angle_beta   90.00
_cell.angle_gamma   90.00
#
_symmetry.space_group_name_H-M   'P 1'
#
loop_
_entity.id
_entity.type
_entity.pdbx_description
1 polymer ?
#
loop_
_entity_poly.entity_id
_entity_poly.type
_entity_poly.pdbx_seq_one_letter_code
_entity_poly.pdbx_strand_id
1 'polypeptide(L)' 'MLSYVGLGIAMGNAHEEVKPLANFVTKHVNDGGIRHGLEYAGLI' A
#
# COMPACT_ATOMS: atom_id res chain seq x y z
N MET A 1 12.59 -2.60 0.27
CA MET A 1 11.64 -2.97 1.34
C MET A 1 10.43 -3.74 0.81
N LEU A 2 9.64 -3.20 -0.12
CA LEU A 2 8.44 -3.88 -0.67
C LEU A 2 8.74 -5.27 -1.26
N SER A 3 9.85 -5.41 -2.00
CA SER A 3 10.26 -6.70 -2.60
C SER A 3 10.77 -7.76 -1.62
N TYR A 4 10.89 -7.43 -0.33
CA TYR A 4 11.40 -8.36 0.71
C TYR A 4 10.32 -8.85 1.68
N VAL A 5 9.12 -8.26 1.64
CA VAL A 5 8.02 -8.58 2.55
C VAL A 5 6.96 -9.42 1.83
N GLY A 6 6.23 -10.27 2.57
CA GLY A 6 5.18 -11.12 2.00
C GLY A 6 3.94 -10.35 1.50
N LEU A 7 3.71 -9.14 2.04
CA LEU A 7 2.67 -8.24 1.59
C LEU A 7 3.18 -6.79 1.60
N GLY A 8 3.41 -6.25 0.41
CA GLY A 8 3.78 -4.85 0.19
C GLY A 8 2.58 -4.02 -0.23
N ILE A 9 2.31 -2.93 0.50
CA ILE A 9 1.24 -1.98 0.18
C ILE A 9 1.86 -0.61 -0.11
N ALA A 10 1.58 -0.05 -1.29
CA ALA A 10 1.97 1.31 -1.64
C ALA A 10 0.75 2.24 -1.57
N MET A 11 0.93 3.49 -1.15
CA MET A 11 -0.16 4.48 -1.14
C MET A 11 -0.36 5.12 -2.53
N GLY A 12 -1.53 5.71 -2.75
CA GLY A 12 -1.84 6.40 -4.01
C GLY A 12 -0.88 7.55 -4.34
N ASN A 13 -0.31 8.18 -3.32
CA ASN A 13 0.72 9.22 -3.42
C ASN A 13 2.17 8.69 -3.37
N ALA A 14 2.38 7.37 -3.38
CA ALA A 14 3.72 6.82 -3.44
C ALA A 14 4.36 7.10 -4.81
N HIS A 15 5.69 7.09 -4.89
CA HIS A 15 6.39 7.26 -6.16
C HIS A 15 6.00 6.18 -7.18
N GLU A 16 5.90 6.55 -8.45
CA GLU A 16 5.50 5.63 -9.52
C GLU A 16 6.44 4.43 -9.65
N GLU A 17 7.72 4.57 -9.31
CA GLU A 17 8.69 3.47 -9.34
C GLU A 17 8.42 2.37 -8.31
N VAL A 18 7.74 2.70 -7.19
CA VAL A 18 7.49 1.73 -6.11
C VAL A 18 6.13 1.04 -6.24
N LYS A 19 5.18 1.63 -6.99
CA LYS A 19 3.83 1.06 -7.19
C LYS A 19 3.88 -0.33 -7.87
N PRO A 20 4.70 -0.58 -8.91
CA PRO A 20 4.83 -1.90 -9.52
C PRO A 20 5.43 -2.97 -8.59
N LEU A 21 6.14 -2.55 -7.54
CA LEU A 21 6.75 -3.45 -6.56
C LEU A 21 5.81 -3.82 -5.41
N ALA A 22 4.65 -3.16 -5.31
CA ALA A 22 3.65 -3.43 -4.30
C ALA A 22 2.64 -4.48 -4.78
N ASN A 23 2.15 -5.31 -3.86
CA ASN A 23 1.05 -6.24 -4.13
C ASN A 23 -0.29 -5.50 -4.24
N PHE A 24 -0.41 -4.36 -3.55
CA PHE A 24 -1.61 -3.55 -3.56
C PHE A 24 -1.27 -2.06 -3.47
N VAL A 25 -1.94 -1.26 -4.31
CA VAL A 25 -1.87 0.20 -4.23
C VAL A 25 -3.15 0.69 -3.54
N THR A 26 -3.02 1.20 -2.32
CA THR A 26 -4.13 1.75 -1.53
C THR A 26 -4.42 3.21 -1.92
N LYS A 27 -5.41 3.82 -1.27
CA LYS A 27 -5.84 5.20 -1.49
C LYS A 27 -4.73 6.21 -1.19
N HIS A 28 -4.96 7.46 -1.60
CA HIS A 28 -4.09 8.58 -1.23
C HIS A 28 -4.04 8.74 0.30
N VAL A 29 -2.94 9.31 0.82
CA VAL A 29 -2.77 9.52 2.27
C VAL A 29 -3.92 10.32 2.90
N ASN A 30 -4.41 11.34 2.19
CA ASN A 30 -5.55 12.18 2.62
C ASN A 30 -6.92 11.47 2.56
N ASP A 31 -7.01 10.32 1.88
CA ASP A 31 -8.26 9.56 1.72
C ASP A 31 -8.28 8.30 2.60
N GLY A 32 -7.46 8.27 3.66
CA GLY A 32 -7.38 7.16 4.59
C GLY A 32 -6.67 5.93 4.03
N GLY A 33 -5.64 6.12 3.19
CA GLY A 33 -4.87 5.04 2.56
C GLY A 33 -4.36 3.97 3.54
N ILE A 34 -3.92 4.36 4.74
CA ILE A 34 -3.45 3.41 5.76
C ILE A 34 -4.59 2.51 6.24
N ARG A 35 -5.73 3.08 6.66
CA ARG A 35 -6.89 2.31 7.13
C ARG A 35 -7.35 1.31 6.07
N HIS A 36 -7.50 1.77 4.83
CA HIS A 36 -7.90 0.92 3.73
C HIS A 36 -6.87 -0.18 3.40
N GLY A 37 -5.57 0.12 3.53
CA GLY A 37 -4.51 -0.87 3.38
C GLY A 37 -4.54 -1.93 4.48
N LEU A 38 -4.81 -1.55 5.72
CA LEU A 38 -4.93 -2.46 6.86
C LEU A 38 -6.18 -3.34 6.77
N GLU A 39 -7.32 -2.78 6.32
CA GLU A 39 -8.54 -3.55 6.02
C GLU A 39 -8.30 -4.60 4.92
N TYR A 40 -7.62 -4.20 3.83
CA TYR A 40 -7.21 -5.13 2.77
C TYR A 40 -6.30 -6.25 3.29
N ALA A 41 -5.39 -5.91 4.21
CA ALA A 41 -4.50 -6.88 4.85
C ALA A 41 -5.18 -7.74 5.92
N GLY A 42 -6.44 -7.47 6.28
CA GLY A 42 -7.17 -8.18 7.34
C GLY A 42 -6.62 -7.95 8.74
N LEU A 43 -5.97 -6.80 8.96
CA LEU A 43 -5.33 -6.47 10.24
C LEU A 43 -6.24 -5.67 11.18
N ILE A 44 -7.35 -5.13 10.67
CA ILE A 44 -8.40 -4.41 11.40
C ILE A 44 -9.77 -4.67 10.77
#